data_AF-A0A9D4BSM8-F1
#
_entry.id   AF-A0A9D4BSM8-F1
#
_cell.length_a   1.000
_cell.length_b   1.000
_cell.length_c   1.000
_cell.angle_alpha   90.00
_cell.angle_beta   90.00
_cell.angle_gamma   90.00
#
_symmetry.space_group_name_H-M   'P 1'
#
loop_
_entity.id
_entity.type
_entity.pdbx_description
1 polymer ?
#
loop_
_entity_poly.entity_id
_entity_poly.type
_entity_poly.pdbx_seq_one_letter_code
_entity_poly.pdbx_strand_id
1 'polypeptide(L)'
;MLHIASQSAKQLLPLAEEYEMFRLRRDCEIVLYHAYEQLRKDHRLGHMPPDINEEYLIIADRYKFEELLQMCIAEYVHCTNHDVTKGIVNTETVSERVKLVILERKLSRLNAALERERKYKYDMENKLGTMSPKSKWTNKFGLY
;
A
#
# COMPACT_ATOMS: atom_id res chain seq x y z
N MET A 1 30.95 12.48 4.46
CA MET A 1 29.50 12.28 4.36
C MET A 1 28.93 12.57 5.74
N LEU A 2 28.09 13.59 5.91
CA LEU A 2 27.52 13.92 7.22
C LEU A 2 26.55 12.80 7.64
N HIS A 3 26.88 12.08 8.72
CA HIS A 3 25.94 11.13 9.33
C HIS A 3 24.88 11.91 10.10
N ILE A 4 23.81 12.31 9.40
CA ILE A 4 22.63 12.90 10.02
C ILE A 4 21.73 11.74 10.47
N ALA A 5 21.42 11.67 11.76
CA ALA A 5 20.42 10.73 12.26
C ALA A 5 19.03 11.10 11.72
N SER A 6 18.13 10.14 11.56
CA SER A 6 16.77 10.40 11.03
C SER A 6 16.03 11.48 11.82
N GLN A 7 16.17 11.50 13.15
CA GLN A 7 15.56 12.52 14.00
C GLN A 7 16.13 13.91 13.74
N SER A 8 17.44 14.01 13.52
CA SER A 8 18.09 15.28 13.16
C SER A 8 17.64 15.73 11.77
N ALA A 9 17.45 14.82 10.80
CA ALA A 9 16.94 15.17 9.49
C ALA A 9 15.51 15.75 9.57
N LYS A 10 14.63 15.17 10.41
CA LYS A 10 13.28 15.72 10.65
C LYS A 10 13.31 17.13 11.23
N GLN A 11 14.23 17.41 12.15
CA GLN A 11 14.39 18.73 12.76
C GLN A 11 15.01 19.76 11.82
N LEU A 12 15.90 19.34 10.93
CA LEU A 12 16.60 20.22 9.98
C LEU A 12 15.75 20.57 8.76
N LEU A 13 14.78 19.73 8.38
CA LEU A 13 13.94 19.95 7.20
C LEU A 13 13.21 21.30 7.16
N PRO A 14 12.51 21.73 8.23
CA PRO A 14 11.85 23.04 8.25
C PRO A 14 12.84 24.19 8.05
N LEU A 15 14.02 24.11 8.69
CA LEU A 15 15.07 25.13 8.57
C LEU A 15 15.67 25.13 7.16
N ALA A 16 15.90 23.95 6.59
CA ALA A 16 16.42 23.82 5.23
C ALA A 16 15.46 24.41 4.20
N GLU A 17 14.15 24.33 4.43
CA GLU A 17 13.14 24.97 3.58
C GLU A 17 13.08 26.49 3.82
N GLU A 18 13.07 26.93 5.08
CA GLU A 18 13.03 28.35 5.45
C GLU A 18 14.22 29.14 4.90
N TYR A 19 15.42 28.55 4.93
CA TYR A 19 16.65 29.17 4.43
C TYR A 19 16.99 28.78 2.99
N GLU A 20 16.07 28.15 2.25
CA GLU A 20 16.25 27.71 0.86
C GLU A 20 17.53 26.87 0.64
N MET A 21 17.92 26.08 1.63
CA MET A 21 19.10 25.23 1.60
C MET A 21 18.81 23.93 0.83
N PHE A 22 18.72 24.02 -0.49
CA PHE A 22 18.37 22.91 -1.38
C PHE A 22 19.21 21.65 -1.17
N ARG A 23 20.53 21.79 -0.96
CA ARG A 23 21.42 20.65 -0.69
C ARG A 23 21.07 19.94 0.62
N LEU A 24 20.84 20.71 1.68
CA LEU A 24 20.49 20.16 2.99
C LEU A 24 19.14 19.45 2.95
N ARG A 25 18.15 20.02 2.26
CA ARG A 25 16.85 19.38 2.04
C ARG A 25 17.00 18.03 1.34
N ARG A 26 17.82 17.97 0.28
CA ARG A 26 18.10 16.73 -0.45
C ARG A 26 18.82 15.68 0.42
N ASP A 27 19.79 16.11 1.22
CA ASP A 27 20.47 15.20 2.16
C ASP A 27 19.48 14.65 3.20
N CYS A 28 18.56 15.49 3.70
CA CYS A 28 17.48 15.05 4.60
C CYS A 28 16.53 14.05 3.91
N GLU A 29 16.15 14.28 2.66
CA GLU A 29 15.32 13.36 1.87
C GLU A 29 15.97 11.96 1.80
N ILE A 30 17.25 11.89 1.43
CA ILE A 30 17.99 10.63 1.33
C ILE A 30 18.05 9.90 2.68
N VAL A 31 18.35 10.62 3.76
CA VAL A 31 18.42 10.05 5.10
C VAL A 31 17.06 9.50 5.55
N LEU A 32 15.99 10.25 5.31
CA LEU A 32 14.63 9.84 5.69
C LEU A 32 14.13 8.67 4.86
N TYR A 33 14.41 8.68 3.56
CA TYR A 33 14.14 7.55 2.67
C TYR A 33 14.78 6.28 3.20
N HIS A 34 16.10 6.28 3.43
CA HIS A 34 16.80 5.10 3.92
C HIS A 34 16.37 4.69 5.33
N ALA A 35 16.11 5.65 6.22
CA ALA A 35 15.61 5.33 7.56
C ALA A 35 14.27 4.59 7.50
N TYR A 36 13.34 5.08 6.67
CA TYR A 36 12.03 4.45 6.51
C TYR A 36 12.12 3.11 5.76
N GLU A 37 13.00 3.02 4.76
CA GLU A 37 13.28 1.77 4.04
C GLU A 37 13.78 0.68 5.00
N GLN A 38 14.68 1.02 5.93
CA GLN A 38 15.17 0.07 6.95
C GLN A 38 14.07 -0.36 7.89
N LEU A 39 13.26 0.58 8.41
CA LEU A 39 12.10 0.25 9.26
C LEU A 39 11.14 -0.70 8.54
N ARG A 40 10.93 -0.49 7.23
CA ARG A 40 10.04 -1.31 6.42
C ARG A 40 10.58 -2.72 6.17
N LYS A 41 11.91 -2.92 6.11
CA LYS A 41 12.52 -4.27 5.94
C LYS A 41 12.17 -5.23 7.07
N ASP A 42 11.96 -4.70 8.26
CA ASP A 42 11.60 -5.49 9.44
C ASP A 42 10.11 -5.88 9.47
N HIS A 43 9.29 -5.34 8.56
CA HIS A 43 7.85 -5.50 8.54
C HIS A 43 7.34 -6.06 7.21
N ARG A 44 6.20 -6.76 7.26
CA ARG A 44 5.47 -7.11 6.05
C ARG A 44 4.75 -5.87 5.51
N LEU A 45 4.67 -5.76 4.19
CA LEU A 45 3.94 -4.68 3.52
C LEU A 45 2.48 -4.62 4.01
N GLY A 46 2.06 -3.45 4.47
CA GLY A 46 0.76 -3.18 5.09
C GLY A 46 0.73 -3.36 6.61
N HIS A 47 1.85 -3.71 7.24
CA HIS A 47 1.97 -3.94 8.68
C HIS A 47 2.89 -2.94 9.40
N MET A 48 3.34 -1.88 8.71
CA MET A 48 4.04 -0.79 9.39
C MET A 48 3.14 -0.18 10.49
N PRO A 49 3.68 0.16 11.67
CA PRO A 49 2.92 0.88 12.69
C PRO A 49 2.29 2.16 12.11
N PRO A 50 0.97 2.38 12.28
CA PRO A 50 0.26 3.50 11.66
C PRO A 50 0.89 4.85 11.96
N ASP A 51 1.26 5.09 13.23
CA ASP A 51 1.83 6.37 13.67
C ASP A 51 3.14 6.70 12.96
N ILE A 52 4.00 5.68 12.76
CA ILE A 52 5.27 5.82 12.04
C ILE A 52 4.99 6.10 10.57
N ASN A 53 4.10 5.32 9.95
CA ASN A 53 3.80 5.49 8.53
C ASN A 53 3.16 6.85 8.23
N GLU A 54 2.27 7.31 9.12
CA GLU A 54 1.61 8.60 9.03
C GLU A 54 2.62 9.76 9.13
N GLU A 55 3.54 9.70 10.08
CA GLU A 55 4.59 10.71 10.25
C GLU A 55 5.41 10.87 8.96
N TYR A 56 5.88 9.76 8.38
CA TYR A 56 6.65 9.80 7.14
C TYR A 56 5.82 10.21 5.93
N LEU A 57 4.53 9.84 5.88
CA LEU A 57 3.61 10.28 4.82
C LEU A 57 3.42 11.80 4.85
N ILE A 58 3.20 12.39 6.04
CA ILE A 58 3.04 13.84 6.21
C ILE A 58 4.30 14.58 5.74
N ILE A 59 5.48 14.11 6.14
CA ILE A 59 6.76 14.68 5.70
C ILE A 59 6.89 14.58 4.18
N ALA A 60 6.66 13.39 3.61
CA ALA A 60 6.84 13.17 2.18
C ALA A 60 5.87 14.00 1.34
N ASP A 61 4.62 14.15 1.78
CA ASP A 61 3.64 14.98 1.09
C ASP A 61 3.98 16.47 1.21
N ARG A 62 4.31 16.96 2.42
CA ARG A 62 4.64 18.37 2.63
C ARG A 62 5.85 18.80 1.80
N TYR A 63 6.92 18.03 1.86
CA TYR A 63 8.18 18.35 1.18
C TYR A 63 8.30 17.73 -0.22
N LYS A 64 7.25 17.12 -0.75
CA LYS A 64 7.21 16.54 -2.11
C LYS A 64 8.33 15.53 -2.39
N PHE A 65 8.64 14.69 -1.41
CA PHE A 65 9.59 13.58 -1.56
C PHE A 65 8.89 12.39 -2.20
N GLU A 66 8.88 12.37 -3.53
CA GLU A 66 8.05 11.45 -4.32
C GLU A 66 8.35 9.97 -4.01
N GLU A 67 9.61 9.56 -3.93
CA GLU A 67 9.95 8.16 -3.69
C GLU A 67 9.49 7.67 -2.31
N LEU A 68 9.74 8.48 -1.27
CA LEU A 68 9.28 8.20 0.08
C LEU A 68 7.75 8.18 0.15
N LEU A 69 7.09 9.12 -0.53
CA LEU A 69 5.63 9.21 -0.61
C LEU A 69 5.05 7.92 -1.21
N GLN A 70 5.62 7.42 -2.32
CA GLN A 70 5.17 6.18 -2.95
C GLN A 70 5.32 4.97 -2.02
N MET A 71 6.40 4.91 -1.21
CA MET A 71 6.56 3.82 -0.23
C MET A 71 5.51 3.87 0.87
N CYS A 72 5.24 5.06 1.44
CA CYS A 72 4.23 5.23 2.49
C CYS A 72 2.81 4.93 1.97
N ILE A 73 2.49 5.36 0.75
CA ILE A 73 1.22 5.03 0.08
C ILE A 73 1.08 3.51 -0.08
N ALA A 74 2.15 2.81 -0.46
CA ALA A 74 2.12 1.36 -0.63
C ALA A 74 1.73 0.64 0.69
N GLU A 75 2.22 1.09 1.84
CA GLU A 75 1.82 0.57 3.15
C GLU A 75 0.31 0.75 3.39
N TYR A 76 -0.25 1.94 3.19
CA TYR A 76 -1.70 2.18 3.38
C TYR A 76 -2.58 1.39 2.41
N VAL A 77 -2.15 1.28 1.16
CA VAL A 77 -2.84 0.49 0.14
C VAL A 77 -2.91 -0.96 0.58
N HIS A 78 -1.82 -1.49 1.17
CA HIS A 78 -1.73 -2.89 1.56
C HIS A 78 -2.31 -3.22 2.93
N CYS A 79 -2.42 -2.22 3.81
CA CYS A 79 -2.99 -2.36 5.15
C CYS A 79 -4.40 -2.98 5.10
N THR A 80 -4.59 -4.07 5.85
CA THR A 80 -5.87 -4.78 5.97
C THR A 80 -6.80 -4.13 6.99
N ASN A 81 -6.25 -3.34 7.92
CA ASN A 81 -7.05 -2.63 8.91
C ASN A 81 -7.74 -1.41 8.25
N HIS A 82 -9.07 -1.47 8.15
CA HIS A 82 -9.88 -0.41 7.57
C HIS A 82 -9.91 0.86 8.44
N ASP A 83 -9.78 0.72 9.77
CA ASP A 83 -9.83 1.85 10.70
C ASP A 83 -8.62 2.77 10.52
N VAL A 84 -7.44 2.21 10.22
CA VAL A 84 -6.22 2.96 9.89
C VAL A 84 -6.41 3.81 8.63
N THR A 85 -7.12 3.27 7.64
CA THR A 85 -7.41 4.01 6.40
C THR A 85 -8.46 5.09 6.62
N LYS A 86 -9.42 4.86 7.52
CA LYS A 86 -10.40 5.88 7.91
C LYS A 86 -9.73 7.02 8.68
N GLY A 87 -8.76 6.70 9.53
CA GLY A 87 -7.92 7.67 10.25
C GLY A 87 -7.28 8.68 9.28
N ILE A 88 -6.48 8.18 8.34
CA ILE A 88 -5.74 9.03 7.39
C ILE A 88 -6.64 9.84 6.44
N VAL A 89 -7.85 9.37 6.15
CA VAL A 89 -8.80 10.14 5.34
C VAL A 89 -9.31 11.36 6.11
N ASN A 90 -9.47 11.24 7.43
CA ASN A 90 -10.00 12.30 8.28
C ASN A 90 -8.92 13.27 8.81
N THR A 91 -7.64 12.97 8.62
CA THR A 91 -6.55 13.86 9.08
C THR A 91 -6.43 15.10 8.20
N GLU A 92 -6.27 16.27 8.80
CA GLU A 92 -6.07 17.54 8.07
C GLU A 92 -4.61 17.75 7.60
N THR A 93 -3.68 16.93 8.09
CA THR A 93 -2.23 17.05 7.87
C THR A 93 -1.75 16.54 6.52
N VAL A 94 -2.54 15.67 5.89
CA VAL A 94 -2.22 15.05 4.59
C VAL A 94 -3.11 15.67 3.52
N SER A 95 -2.53 15.99 2.37
CA SER A 95 -3.28 16.59 1.28
C SER A 95 -4.37 15.66 0.72
N GLU A 96 -5.49 16.27 0.32
CA GLU A 96 -6.62 15.56 -0.31
C GLU A 96 -6.19 14.75 -1.53
N ARG A 97 -5.20 15.24 -2.28
CA ARG A 97 -4.63 14.51 -3.42
C ARG A 97 -4.01 13.17 -3.00
N VAL A 98 -3.23 13.14 -1.92
CA VAL A 98 -2.60 11.90 -1.45
C VAL A 98 -3.65 10.94 -0.90
N LYS A 99 -4.65 11.44 -0.15
CA LYS A 99 -5.77 10.63 0.33
C LYS A 99 -6.51 9.96 -0.82
N LEU A 100 -6.83 10.72 -1.88
CA LEU A 100 -7.50 10.19 -3.06
C LEU A 100 -6.67 9.09 -3.73
N VAL A 101 -5.38 9.31 -3.92
CA VAL A 101 -4.47 8.30 -4.52
C VAL A 101 -4.44 7.01 -3.70
N ILE A 102 -4.39 7.10 -2.37
CA ILE A 102 -4.44 5.92 -1.49
C ILE A 102 -5.76 5.16 -1.71
N LEU A 103 -6.89 5.86 -1.71
CA LEU A 103 -8.22 5.26 -1.87
C LEU A 103 -8.40 4.61 -3.24
N GLU A 104 -8.02 5.29 -4.32
CA GLU A 104 -8.10 4.76 -5.69
C GLU A 104 -7.27 3.49 -5.88
N ARG A 105 -6.02 3.51 -5.40
CA ARG A 105 -5.14 2.33 -5.48
C ARG A 105 -5.65 1.17 -4.64
N LYS A 106 -6.19 1.45 -3.45
CA LYS A 106 -6.78 0.44 -2.58
C LYS A 106 -8.03 -0.18 -3.21
N LEU A 107 -8.90 0.63 -3.80
CA LEU A 107 -10.09 0.18 -4.53
C LEU A 107 -9.71 -0.68 -5.75
N SER A 108 -8.72 -0.23 -6.53
CA SER A 108 -8.19 -1.00 -7.66
C SER A 108 -7.67 -2.39 -7.23
N ARG A 109 -6.91 -2.45 -6.13
CA ARG A 109 -6.41 -3.72 -5.57
C ARG A 109 -7.56 -4.65 -5.14
N LEU A 110 -8.57 -4.12 -4.45
CA LEU A 110 -9.72 -4.90 -4.00
C LEU A 110 -10.57 -5.39 -5.18
N ASN A 111 -10.78 -4.56 -6.20
CA ASN A 111 -11.46 -4.97 -7.43
C ASN A 111 -10.71 -6.09 -8.16
N ALA A 112 -9.38 -6.01 -8.25
CA ALA A 112 -8.56 -7.06 -8.83
C ALA A 112 -8.59 -8.37 -8.01
N ALA A 113 -8.75 -8.30 -6.70
CA ALA A 113 -8.97 -9.48 -5.87
C ALA A 113 -10.37 -10.07 -6.11
N LEU A 114 -11.40 -9.23 -6.14
CA LEU A 114 -12.78 -9.65 -6.39
C LEU A 114 -12.94 -10.30 -7.76
N GLU A 115 -12.29 -9.78 -8.80
CA GLU A 115 -12.36 -10.35 -10.14
C GLU A 115 -11.67 -11.72 -10.22
N ARG A 116 -10.56 -11.91 -9.48
CA ARG A 116 -9.92 -13.23 -9.35
C ARG A 116 -10.83 -14.24 -8.65
N GLU A 117 -11.52 -13.83 -7.58
CA GLU A 117 -12.50 -14.67 -6.88
C GLU A 117 -13.69 -15.03 -7.77
N ARG A 118 -14.23 -14.07 -8.52
CA ARG A 118 -15.31 -14.32 -9.49
C ARG A 118 -14.90 -15.33 -10.55
N LYS A 119 -13.71 -15.17 -11.12
CA LYS A 119 -13.15 -16.12 -12.10
C LYS A 119 -12.96 -17.51 -11.49
N TYR A 120 -12.37 -17.58 -10.29
CA TYR A 120 -12.18 -18.84 -9.57
C TYR A 120 -13.52 -19.57 -9.34
N LYS A 121 -14.55 -18.84 -8.90
CA LYS A 121 -15.90 -19.38 -8.71
C LYS A 121 -16.48 -19.93 -10.01
N TYR A 122 -16.42 -19.15 -11.10
CA TYR A 122 -16.89 -19.59 -12.42
C TYR A 122 -16.17 -20.86 -12.91
N ASP A 123 -14.85 -20.93 -12.73
CA ASP A 123 -14.04 -22.10 -13.11
C ASP A 123 -14.39 -23.33 -12.27
N MET A 124 -14.67 -23.15 -10.97
CA MET A 124 -15.13 -24.24 -10.08
C MET A 124 -16.53 -24.73 -10.45
N GLU A 125 -17.48 -23.83 -10.69
CA GLU A 125 -18.85 -24.18 -11.10
C GLU A 125 -18.87 -24.94 -12.44
N ASN A 126 -18.04 -24.54 -13.41
CA ASN A 126 -17.92 -25.25 -14.68
C ASN A 126 -17.24 -26.63 -14.57
N LYS A 127 -16.27 -26.77 -13.66
CA LYS A 127 -15.67 -28.09 -13.36
C LYS A 127 -16.68 -29.01 -12.66
N LEU A 128 -17.52 -28.48 -11.77
CA LEU A 128 -18.60 -29.23 -11.14
C LEU A 128 -19.71 -29.61 -12.14
N GLY A 129 -20.06 -28.71 -13.06
CA GLY A 129 -21.02 -28.96 -14.13
C GLY A 129 -20.58 -30.06 -15.11
N THR A 130 -19.27 -30.14 -15.40
CA THR A 130 -18.67 -31.22 -16.20
C THR A 130 -18.45 -32.52 -15.42
N MET A 131 -18.54 -32.49 -14.09
CA MET A 131 -18.49 -33.65 -13.18
C MET A 131 -19.87 -34.19 -12.79
N SER A 132 -20.97 -33.69 -13.39
CA SER A 132 -22.30 -34.26 -13.20
C SER A 132 -22.30 -35.76 -13.56
N PRO A 133 -22.64 -36.69 -12.63
CA PRO A 133 -22.55 -38.14 -12.85
C PRO A 133 -23.57 -38.72 -13.83
N LYS A 134 -24.24 -37.90 -14.65
CA LYS A 134 -25.34 -38.35 -15.52
C LYS A 134 -24.89 -38.93 -16.87
N SER A 135 -23.60 -39.12 -17.11
CA SER A 135 -23.09 -39.65 -18.39
C SER A 135 -22.52 -41.08 -18.34
N LYS A 136 -22.70 -41.85 -17.26
CA LYS A 136 -22.27 -43.26 -17.21
C LYS A 136 -23.34 -44.18 -16.61
N TRP A 137 -24.53 -44.17 -17.20
CA TRP A 137 -25.41 -45.33 -17.23
C TRP A 137 -25.68 -45.68 -18.70
N THR A 138 -24.62 -45.98 -19.45
CA THR A 138 -24.79 -46.84 -20.62
C THR A 138 -24.86 -48.26 -20.09
N ASN A 139 -26.09 -48.78 -20.13
CA ASN A 139 -26.47 -50.15 -19.83
C ASN A 139 -25.39 -51.14 -20.31
N LYS A 140 -24.81 -51.89 -19.38
CA LYS A 140 -24.03 -53.10 -19.70
C LYS A 140 -24.94 -54.26 -20.16
N PHE A 141 -26.25 -54.03 -20.19
CA PHE A 141 -27.28 -54.93 -20.71
C PHE A 141 -28.14 -54.15 -21.70
N GLY A 142 -27.77 -54.16 -22.98
CA GLY A 142 -28.55 -53.52 -24.02
C GLY A 142 -29.95 -54.13 -24.11
N LEU A 143 -30.96 -53.37 -23.69
CA LEU A 143 -32.37 -53.59 -24.04
C LEU A 143 -32.99 -52.20 -24.25
N TYR A 144 -33.68 -52.09 -25.39
CA TYR A 144 -34.13 -50.90 -26.11
C TYR A 144 -34.96 -49.91 -25.29
#